data_AF-A0A2V8ZIR0-F1
#
_entry.id   AF-A0A2V8ZIR0-F1
#
_cell.length_a   1.000
_cell.length_b   1.000
_cell.length_c   1.000
_cell.angle_alpha   90.00
_cell.angle_beta   90.00
_cell.angle_gamma   90.00
#
_symmetry.space_group_name_H-M   'P 1'
#
loop_
_entity.id
_entity.type
_entity.pdbx_description
1 polymer ?
#
loop_
_entity_poly.entity_id
_entity_poly.type
_entity_poly.pdbx_seq_one_letter_code
_entity_poly.pdbx_strand_id
1 'polypeptide(L)'
;MPPETRQVDVQQERGERRNPTPTRGATPQELATAAGAGDLKLTEPKLLPDEEELRRMIDLIPQTILVLNPDGKAIYANRVALEYTGLSLDEVRADNSRDRLFHPEDAQRLREERLRGLSGSVPFENEQRARGKDGKYRWFLIRYNPLLDERGSVIRWYATGTDIEDRKQAENKLRRDERELRQLIDFLPQHVLVLDRQGKLLQANQTMLDYKGFTLEEMKGGGDQQRMKRDVHPDDLERVQSERSAGFSRGVPFESEKRLLGKDGQFRWFLFRYKSIVSDDGEIVRWFATATDIDDRKRGEDRMRNEAVALREDIVRSSMFEEIVGTSKALREILAQISKVAPTDSTVLIQGETRTGKELIARAIHNRSKRANRAFIRVNCAAIPPSLIASELFGHEKGAFTGALQKRLGRFESSDGGTILLDEVGELPRACLYGFARLI
;
A
#
# COMPACT_ATOMS: atom_id res chain seq x y z
N MET A 1 -2.99 -39.00 -0.47
CA MET A 1 -3.34 -39.16 0.96
C MET A 1 -3.55 -37.78 1.57
N PRO A 2 -4.78 -37.36 1.86
CA PRO A 2 -5.04 -36.22 2.74
C PRO A 2 -5.34 -36.69 4.17
N PRO A 3 -4.99 -35.94 5.23
CA PRO A 3 -5.47 -36.25 6.57
C PRO A 3 -6.77 -35.50 6.91
N GLU A 4 -7.57 -36.24 7.66
CA GLU A 4 -8.92 -36.03 8.20
C GLU A 4 -9.15 -34.74 8.99
N THR A 5 -10.30 -34.12 8.72
CA THR A 5 -10.93 -33.06 9.51
C THR A 5 -11.70 -33.69 10.67
N ARG A 6 -11.34 -33.39 11.92
CA ARG A 6 -12.16 -33.71 13.11
C ARG A 6 -13.04 -32.51 13.47
N GLN A 7 -14.36 -32.71 13.32
CA GLN A 7 -15.40 -31.87 13.91
C GLN A 7 -15.43 -32.10 15.43
N VAL A 8 -15.58 -31.01 16.19
CA VAL A 8 -15.94 -31.06 17.61
C VAL A 8 -17.17 -30.17 17.78
N ASP A 9 -18.30 -30.81 18.08
CA ASP A 9 -19.57 -30.17 18.41
C ASP A 9 -19.47 -29.45 19.76
N VAL A 10 -19.89 -28.18 19.80
CA VAL A 10 -20.13 -27.44 21.03
C VAL A 10 -21.63 -27.16 21.11
N GLN A 11 -22.32 -27.94 21.95
CA GLN A 11 -23.72 -27.68 22.32
C GLN A 11 -23.81 -26.39 23.15
N GLN A 12 -24.70 -25.50 22.73
CA GLN A 12 -24.96 -24.21 23.35
C GLN A 12 -26.30 -24.28 24.11
N GLU A 13 -26.26 -24.47 25.43
CA GLU A 13 -27.45 -24.38 26.28
C GLU A 13 -27.81 -22.91 26.53
N ARG A 14 -28.99 -22.49 26.01
CA ARG A 14 -29.65 -21.22 26.35
C ARG A 14 -30.58 -21.44 27.55
N GLY A 15 -30.22 -20.88 28.70
CA GLY A 15 -31.11 -20.77 29.87
C GLY A 15 -31.68 -19.37 30.02
N GLU A 16 -32.89 -19.14 29.53
CA GLU A 16 -33.70 -17.96 29.84
C GLU A 16 -34.26 -18.05 31.28
N ARG A 17 -33.98 -17.06 32.13
CA ARG A 17 -34.69 -16.88 33.41
C ARG A 17 -35.64 -15.69 33.32
N ARG A 18 -36.94 -15.97 33.31
CA ARG A 18 -38.02 -15.01 33.59
C ARG A 18 -38.38 -15.08 35.07
N ASN A 19 -38.35 -13.94 35.75
CA ASN A 19 -38.96 -13.74 37.08
C ASN A 19 -40.49 -13.70 36.97
N PRO A 20 -41.20 -14.16 38.02
CA PRO A 20 -42.43 -13.48 38.42
C PRO A 20 -42.48 -13.11 39.92
N THR A 21 -43.05 -11.93 40.13
CA THR A 21 -43.39 -11.20 41.36
C THR A 21 -44.54 -11.91 42.13
N PRO A 22 -44.75 -11.63 43.43
CA PRO A 22 -45.44 -12.53 44.36
C PRO A 22 -46.94 -12.23 44.52
N THR A 23 -47.70 -13.27 44.89
CA THR A 23 -49.10 -13.17 45.30
C THR A 23 -49.26 -13.48 46.79
N ARG A 24 -49.99 -12.59 47.48
CA ARG A 24 -50.48 -12.69 48.86
C ARG A 24 -51.53 -13.81 49.01
N GLY A 25 -51.62 -14.42 50.20
CA GLY A 25 -52.84 -15.07 50.65
C GLY A 25 -52.72 -15.96 51.90
N ALA A 26 -53.44 -15.56 52.95
CA ALA A 26 -53.94 -16.32 54.11
C ALA A 26 -53.05 -16.57 55.35
N THR A 27 -53.64 -16.20 56.49
CA THR A 27 -53.26 -16.39 57.91
C THR A 27 -54.30 -17.35 58.59
N PRO A 28 -54.40 -17.52 59.93
CA PRO A 28 -53.78 -18.61 60.70
C PRO A 28 -54.75 -19.36 61.65
N GLN A 29 -54.52 -20.63 61.99
CA GLN A 29 -54.90 -21.29 63.26
C GLN A 29 -54.82 -22.80 63.10
N GLU A 30 -54.07 -23.49 63.97
CA GLU A 30 -54.62 -24.46 64.93
C GLU A 30 -53.52 -25.22 65.69
N LEU A 31 -53.79 -25.42 66.98
CA LEU A 31 -53.21 -26.39 67.92
C LEU A 31 -51.90 -26.02 68.64
N ALA A 32 -52.09 -25.26 69.71
CA ALA A 32 -51.33 -25.42 70.95
C ALA A 32 -51.89 -26.61 71.75
N THR A 33 -51.04 -27.50 72.25
CA THR A 33 -50.96 -27.95 73.67
C THR A 33 -50.07 -29.18 73.82
N ALA A 34 -48.91 -29.00 74.46
CA ALA A 34 -48.38 -29.92 75.46
C ALA A 34 -47.20 -29.22 76.16
N ALA A 35 -47.38 -28.95 77.45
CA ALA A 35 -46.41 -28.31 78.32
C ALA A 35 -45.21 -29.23 78.59
N GLY A 36 -44.02 -28.63 78.58
CA GLY A 36 -42.77 -29.25 79.01
C GLY A 36 -41.73 -28.17 79.21
N ALA A 37 -41.81 -27.46 80.34
CA ALA A 37 -40.75 -26.58 80.80
C ALA A 37 -39.54 -27.43 81.18
N GLY A 38 -38.53 -27.43 80.30
CA GLY A 38 -37.19 -27.93 80.57
C GLY A 38 -36.21 -26.89 80.06
N ASP A 39 -35.43 -26.32 80.97
CA ASP A 39 -34.38 -25.34 80.70
C ASP A 39 -33.52 -25.71 79.50
N LEU A 40 -33.70 -25.02 78.39
CA LEU A 40 -32.72 -24.98 77.30
C LEU A 40 -32.07 -23.60 77.33
N LYS A 41 -31.00 -23.52 78.14
CA LYS A 41 -29.91 -22.57 77.90
C LYS A 41 -29.45 -22.74 76.47
N LEU A 42 -29.93 -21.90 75.56
CA LEU A 42 -29.29 -21.64 74.28
C LEU A 42 -27.99 -20.86 74.54
N THR A 43 -27.00 -21.55 75.09
CA THR A 43 -25.60 -21.20 74.85
C THR A 43 -25.29 -21.59 73.41
N GLU A 44 -25.33 -20.62 72.49
CA GLU A 44 -24.57 -20.73 71.25
C GLU A 44 -23.10 -20.44 71.58
N PRO A 45 -22.16 -21.40 71.51
CA PRO A 45 -20.79 -21.03 71.24
C PRO A 45 -20.69 -20.80 69.73
N LYS A 46 -20.54 -19.53 69.30
CA LYS A 46 -19.80 -19.25 68.07
C LYS A 46 -18.39 -19.78 68.31
N LEU A 47 -18.13 -21.02 67.92
CA LEU A 47 -16.78 -21.57 67.81
C LEU A 47 -16.07 -20.71 66.77
N LEU A 48 -15.34 -19.69 67.23
CA LEU A 48 -14.23 -19.14 66.47
C LEU A 48 -13.33 -20.33 66.13
N PRO A 49 -12.92 -20.51 64.86
CA PRO A 49 -11.99 -21.57 64.49
C PRO A 49 -10.77 -21.52 65.42
N ASP A 50 -10.32 -22.70 65.85
CA ASP A 50 -9.16 -22.81 66.74
C ASP A 50 -7.94 -22.15 66.08
N GLU A 51 -6.99 -21.63 66.87
CA GLU A 51 -5.83 -20.91 66.35
C GLU A 51 -5.02 -21.79 65.37
N GLU A 52 -4.99 -23.10 65.60
CA GLU A 52 -4.40 -24.08 64.69
C GLU A 52 -5.17 -24.23 63.37
N GLU A 53 -6.49 -24.13 63.39
CA GLU A 53 -7.34 -24.26 62.21
C GLU A 53 -7.18 -23.04 61.30
N LEU A 54 -7.12 -21.84 61.87
CA LEU A 54 -6.82 -20.60 61.14
C LEU A 54 -5.42 -20.60 60.50
N ARG A 55 -4.41 -21.12 61.21
CA ARG A 55 -3.06 -21.29 60.65
C ARG A 55 -3.06 -22.24 59.46
N ARG A 56 -3.74 -23.39 59.57
CA ARG A 56 -3.87 -24.34 58.45
C ARG A 56 -4.59 -23.72 57.25
N MET A 57 -5.63 -22.93 57.47
CA MET A 57 -6.31 -22.22 56.38
C MET A 57 -5.39 -21.24 55.64
N ILE A 58 -4.61 -20.45 56.38
CA ILE A 58 -3.66 -19.48 55.81
C ILE A 58 -2.52 -20.17 55.05
N ASP A 59 -2.08 -21.34 55.50
CA ASP A 59 -1.02 -22.12 54.86
C ASP A 59 -1.47 -22.84 53.57
N LEU A 60 -2.77 -23.03 53.37
CA LEU A 60 -3.33 -23.60 52.13
C LEU A 60 -3.49 -22.55 51.01
N ILE A 61 -3.41 -21.26 51.34
CA ILE A 61 -3.49 -20.19 50.35
C ILE A 61 -2.18 -20.17 49.55
N PRO A 62 -2.21 -20.35 48.21
CA PRO A 62 -1.00 -20.37 47.37
C PRO A 62 -0.47 -18.95 47.10
N GLN A 63 -0.38 -18.14 48.15
CA GLN A 63 0.21 -16.81 48.17
C GLN A 63 1.07 -16.68 49.41
N THR A 64 2.15 -15.91 49.31
CA THR A 64 2.97 -15.62 50.49
C THR A 64 2.21 -14.64 51.37
N ILE A 65 2.01 -14.94 52.64
CA ILE A 65 1.29 -14.08 53.58
C ILE A 65 2.24 -13.73 54.72
N LEU A 66 2.46 -12.44 54.93
CA LEU A 66 3.15 -11.91 56.10
C LEU A 66 2.18 -11.05 56.90
N VAL A 67 2.16 -11.24 58.22
CA VAL A 67 1.47 -10.33 59.14
C VAL A 67 2.51 -9.42 59.75
N LEU A 68 2.26 -8.12 59.70
CA LEU A 68 3.13 -7.10 60.24
C LEU A 68 2.44 -6.36 61.39
N ASN A 69 3.24 -5.90 62.35
CA ASN A 69 2.82 -4.92 63.34
C ASN A 69 2.56 -3.54 62.68
N PRO A 70 1.92 -2.59 63.39
CA PRO A 70 1.70 -1.24 62.88
C PRO A 70 2.98 -0.55 62.38
N ASP A 71 4.12 -0.80 63.02
CA ASP A 71 5.44 -0.28 62.62
C ASP A 71 6.03 -0.96 61.36
N GLY A 72 5.32 -1.93 60.78
CA GLY A 72 5.73 -2.63 59.56
C GLY A 72 6.75 -3.75 59.75
N LYS A 73 7.03 -4.17 61.00
CA LYS A 73 7.86 -5.36 61.30
C LYS A 73 7.03 -6.63 61.21
N ALA A 74 7.56 -7.67 60.56
CA ALA A 74 6.85 -8.94 60.42
C ALA A 74 6.78 -9.69 61.75
N ILE A 75 5.60 -10.21 62.07
CA ILE A 75 5.33 -11.03 63.27
C ILE A 75 4.95 -12.47 62.90
N TYR A 76 4.45 -12.69 61.69
CA TYR A 76 4.07 -14.00 61.18
C TYR A 76 4.38 -14.07 59.68
N ALA A 77 4.70 -15.28 59.22
CA ALA A 77 4.79 -15.62 57.81
C ALA A 77 4.17 -17.01 57.64
N ASN A 78 3.33 -17.17 56.62
CA ASN A 78 2.74 -18.47 56.32
C ASN A 78 3.77 -19.43 55.73
N ARG A 79 3.43 -20.71 55.71
CA ARG A 79 4.29 -21.77 55.18
C ARG A 79 4.80 -21.48 53.77
N VAL A 80 3.94 -20.98 52.88
CA VAL A 80 4.29 -20.66 51.49
C VAL A 80 5.39 -19.59 51.42
N ALA A 81 5.33 -18.55 52.27
CA ALA A 81 6.36 -17.52 52.34
C ALA A 81 7.71 -18.08 52.83
N LEU A 82 7.69 -18.94 53.86
CA LEU A 82 8.91 -19.55 54.40
C LEU A 82 9.53 -20.55 53.40
N GLU A 83 8.71 -21.36 52.73
CA GLU A 83 9.18 -22.32 51.73
C GLU A 83 9.75 -21.66 50.46
N TYR A 84 9.16 -20.55 50.03
CA TYR A 84 9.66 -19.79 48.88
C TYR A 84 11.00 -19.11 49.20
N THR A 85 11.07 -18.40 50.33
CA THR A 85 12.24 -17.59 50.70
C THR A 85 13.37 -18.42 51.31
N GLY A 86 13.05 -19.57 51.90
CA GLY A 86 14.00 -20.42 52.63
C GLY A 86 14.41 -19.85 53.99
N LEU A 87 13.78 -18.76 54.43
CA LEU A 87 14.05 -18.14 55.73
C LEU A 87 13.24 -18.80 56.84
N SER A 88 13.81 -18.83 58.04
CA SER A 88 13.05 -19.16 59.25
C SER A 88 12.16 -17.98 59.68
N LEU A 89 11.13 -18.25 60.48
CA LEU A 89 10.26 -17.21 61.01
C LEU A 89 11.04 -16.17 61.83
N ASP A 90 12.07 -16.58 62.57
CA ASP A 90 12.90 -15.67 63.36
C ASP A 90 13.74 -14.74 62.47
N GLU A 91 14.22 -15.24 61.32
CA GLU A 91 14.91 -14.41 60.33
C GLU A 91 13.97 -13.46 59.60
N VAL A 92 12.70 -13.84 59.39
CA VAL A 92 11.68 -12.93 58.87
C VAL A 92 11.29 -11.86 59.89
N ARG A 93 11.36 -12.16 61.20
CA ARG A 93 11.12 -11.22 62.29
C ARG A 93 12.29 -10.26 62.55
N ALA A 94 13.48 -10.59 62.08
CA ALA A 94 14.66 -9.76 62.26
C ALA A 94 14.53 -8.39 61.56
N ASP A 95 15.19 -7.37 62.11
CA ASP A 95 15.12 -5.99 61.60
C ASP A 95 15.68 -5.84 60.18
N ASN A 96 16.58 -6.74 59.76
CA ASN A 96 17.17 -6.78 58.43
C ASN A 96 16.45 -7.76 57.47
N SER A 97 15.31 -8.32 57.85
CA SER A 97 14.55 -9.30 57.05
C SER A 97 14.27 -8.80 55.64
N ARG A 98 13.95 -7.52 55.48
CA ARG A 98 13.64 -6.91 54.17
C ARG A 98 14.82 -6.92 53.20
N ASP A 99 16.03 -6.69 53.68
CA ASP A 99 17.25 -6.69 52.85
C ASP A 99 17.61 -8.11 52.37
N ARG A 100 17.13 -9.14 53.09
CA ARG A 100 17.27 -10.54 52.71
C ARG A 100 16.18 -10.99 51.74
N LEU A 101 14.95 -10.51 51.95
CA LEU A 101 13.75 -10.90 51.20
C LEU A 101 13.67 -10.25 49.82
N PHE A 102 14.13 -9.00 49.67
CA PHE A 102 13.90 -8.22 48.45
C PHE A 102 15.20 -7.79 47.76
N HIS A 103 15.12 -7.49 46.47
CA HIS A 103 16.27 -6.97 45.72
C HIS A 103 16.70 -5.60 46.29
N PRO A 104 18.01 -5.36 46.50
CA PRO A 104 18.50 -4.13 47.15
C PRO A 104 18.02 -2.83 46.49
N GLU A 105 18.02 -2.78 45.16
CA GLU A 105 17.51 -1.62 44.41
C GLU A 105 16.02 -1.36 44.66
N ASP A 106 15.20 -2.41 44.73
CA ASP A 106 13.76 -2.28 44.94
C ASP A 106 13.47 -1.91 46.41
N ALA A 107 14.20 -2.51 47.35
CA ALA A 107 14.12 -2.20 48.77
C ALA A 107 14.49 -0.73 49.04
N GLN A 108 15.47 -0.19 48.32
CA GLN A 108 15.84 1.23 48.39
C GLN A 108 14.78 2.11 47.73
N ARG A 109 14.41 1.83 46.47
CA ARG A 109 13.45 2.62 45.67
C ARG A 109 12.08 2.74 46.35
N LEU A 110 11.60 1.66 46.96
CA LEU A 110 10.27 1.59 47.57
C LEU A 110 10.27 1.95 49.06
N ARG A 111 11.41 2.34 49.64
CA ARG A 111 11.53 2.59 51.09
C ARG A 111 10.56 3.69 51.54
N GLU A 112 10.59 4.84 50.89
CA GLU A 112 9.75 5.99 51.25
C GLU A 112 8.27 5.73 50.96
N GLU A 113 7.96 5.10 49.83
CA GLU A 113 6.60 4.73 49.45
C GLU A 113 5.98 3.80 50.49
N ARG A 114 6.71 2.77 50.91
CA ARG A 114 6.27 1.84 51.95
C ARG A 114 6.11 2.52 53.31
N LEU A 115 7.07 3.38 53.70
CA LEU A 115 6.97 4.11 54.97
C LEU A 115 5.70 4.97 54.98
N ARG A 116 5.44 5.74 53.92
CA ARG A 116 4.22 6.53 53.78
C ARG A 116 2.96 5.66 53.80
N GLY A 117 2.96 4.54 53.08
CA GLY A 117 1.83 3.62 53.03
C GLY A 117 1.48 3.02 54.38
N LEU A 118 2.50 2.61 55.16
CA LEU A 118 2.31 2.03 56.50
C LEU A 118 1.96 3.07 57.57
N SER A 119 2.30 4.35 57.38
CA SER A 119 1.85 5.44 58.25
C SER A 119 0.37 5.80 58.04
N GLY A 120 -0.24 5.36 56.95
CA GLY A 120 -1.67 5.52 56.68
C GLY A 120 -2.51 4.36 57.24
N SER A 121 -3.81 4.40 56.95
CA SER A 121 -4.78 3.33 57.28
C SER A 121 -5.48 2.77 56.02
N VAL A 122 -4.95 3.08 54.83
CA VAL A 122 -5.52 2.69 53.55
C VAL A 122 -4.65 1.59 52.92
N PRO A 123 -5.26 0.56 52.29
CA PRO A 123 -4.51 -0.43 51.53
C PRO A 123 -3.62 0.20 50.47
N PHE A 124 -2.44 -0.39 50.26
CA PHE A 124 -1.54 -0.02 49.18
C PHE A 124 -0.83 -1.25 48.62
N GLU A 125 -0.30 -1.13 47.41
CA GLU A 125 0.40 -2.22 46.74
C GLU A 125 1.69 -1.74 46.07
N ASN A 126 2.64 -2.66 45.91
CA ASN A 126 3.85 -2.41 45.13
C ASN A 126 4.35 -3.69 44.45
N GLU A 127 5.11 -3.51 43.38
CA GLU A 127 5.80 -4.59 42.70
C GLU A 127 7.29 -4.54 43.02
N GLN A 128 7.81 -5.65 43.55
CA GLN A 128 9.22 -5.77 43.90
C GLN A 128 9.73 -7.18 43.70
N ARG A 129 11.03 -7.29 43.43
CA ARG A 129 11.70 -8.57 43.27
C ARG A 129 11.94 -9.21 44.64
N ALA A 130 11.39 -10.41 44.85
CA ALA A 130 11.61 -11.21 46.05
C ALA A 130 12.60 -12.35 45.76
N ARG A 131 13.52 -12.58 46.70
CA ARG A 131 14.56 -13.60 46.61
C ARG A 131 14.01 -14.95 47.06
N GLY A 132 14.08 -15.94 46.18
CA GLY A 132 13.80 -17.34 46.51
C GLY A 132 14.98 -17.99 47.25
N LYS A 133 14.74 -19.16 47.85
CA LYS A 133 15.76 -19.97 48.52
C LYS A 133 16.92 -20.40 47.62
N ASP A 134 16.68 -20.45 46.31
CA ASP A 134 17.69 -20.72 45.28
C ASP A 134 18.57 -19.49 44.95
N GLY A 135 18.31 -18.36 45.62
CA GLY A 135 19.00 -17.10 45.44
C GLY A 135 18.53 -16.30 44.22
N LYS A 136 17.59 -16.83 43.41
CA LYS A 136 17.04 -16.10 42.26
C LYS A 136 15.99 -15.11 42.71
N TYR A 137 15.87 -14.03 41.96
CA TYR A 137 14.84 -13.02 42.16
C TYR A 137 13.69 -13.26 41.18
N ARG A 138 12.46 -13.23 41.70
CA ARG A 138 11.23 -13.21 40.89
C ARG A 138 10.38 -12.01 41.28
N TRP A 139 9.58 -11.51 40.34
CA TRP A 139 8.68 -10.39 40.59
C TRP A 139 7.49 -10.81 41.43
N PHE A 140 7.20 -10.05 42.49
CA PHE A 140 6.01 -10.22 43.32
C PHE A 140 5.21 -8.93 43.35
N LEU A 141 3.88 -9.05 43.24
CA LEU A 141 2.94 -8.01 43.62
C LEU A 141 2.64 -8.18 45.11
N ILE A 142 3.05 -7.20 45.92
CA ILE A 142 2.80 -7.17 47.36
C ILE A 142 1.66 -6.22 47.66
N ARG A 143 0.58 -6.72 48.27
CA ARG A 143 -0.57 -5.92 48.72
C ARG A 143 -0.60 -5.86 50.24
N TYR A 144 -0.63 -4.67 50.79
CA TYR A 144 -0.67 -4.41 52.23
C TYR A 144 -2.10 -3.99 52.60
N ASN A 145 -2.81 -4.84 53.34
CA ASN A 145 -4.17 -4.58 53.80
C ASN A 145 -4.16 -4.38 55.31
N PRO A 146 -4.60 -3.22 55.84
CA PRO A 146 -4.64 -2.98 57.26
C PRO A 146 -5.89 -3.63 57.89
N LEU A 147 -5.73 -4.18 59.08
CA LEU A 147 -6.82 -4.49 60.00
C LEU A 147 -6.94 -3.33 60.97
N LEU A 148 -8.11 -2.68 60.97
CA LEU A 148 -8.37 -1.48 61.77
C LEU A 148 -9.16 -1.82 63.03
N ASP A 149 -8.97 -1.05 64.09
CA ASP A 149 -9.85 -1.04 65.25
C ASP A 149 -11.10 -0.18 65.02
N GLU A 150 -12.01 -0.14 66.00
CA GLU A 150 -13.24 0.67 65.96
C GLU A 150 -12.98 2.18 65.83
N ARG A 151 -11.77 2.64 66.12
CA ARG A 151 -11.33 4.04 66.05
C ARG A 151 -10.58 4.36 64.75
N GLY A 152 -10.42 3.38 63.85
CA GLY A 152 -9.70 3.52 62.59
C GLY A 152 -8.17 3.44 62.70
N SER A 153 -7.64 3.02 63.87
CA SER A 153 -6.20 2.81 64.07
C SER A 153 -5.80 1.42 63.58
N VAL A 154 -4.61 1.29 63.00
CA VAL A 154 -4.14 0.01 62.47
C VAL A 154 -3.73 -0.92 63.62
N ILE A 155 -4.37 -2.08 63.72
CA ILE A 155 -4.00 -3.18 64.62
C ILE A 155 -2.89 -4.01 64.01
N ARG A 156 -3.02 -4.39 62.73
CA ARG A 156 -2.09 -5.24 61.98
C ARG A 156 -2.12 -4.91 60.49
N TRP A 157 -1.03 -5.21 59.80
CA TRP A 157 -0.98 -5.23 58.34
C TRP A 157 -0.88 -6.67 57.84
N TYR A 158 -1.72 -7.03 56.86
CA TYR A 158 -1.66 -8.28 56.14
C TYR A 158 -1.04 -8.02 54.77
N ALA A 159 0.20 -8.44 54.59
CA ALA A 159 0.93 -8.35 53.34
C ALA A 159 0.78 -9.67 52.57
N THR A 160 0.11 -9.65 51.42
CA THR A 160 0.05 -10.80 50.50
C THR A 160 1.00 -10.58 49.34
N GLY A 161 1.74 -11.62 48.96
CA GLY A 161 2.63 -11.61 47.81
C GLY A 161 2.17 -12.63 46.77
N THR A 162 1.88 -12.13 45.58
CA THR A 162 1.54 -12.94 44.41
C THR A 162 2.73 -12.93 43.44
N ASP A 163 3.22 -14.11 43.07
CA ASP A 163 4.23 -14.23 42.01
C ASP A 163 3.63 -13.75 40.68
N ILE A 164 4.30 -12.76 40.07
CA ILE A 164 3.90 -12.14 38.80
C ILE A 164 5.02 -12.25 37.76
N GLU A 165 5.98 -13.16 37.95
CA GLU A 165 7.12 -13.34 37.05
C GLU A 165 6.66 -13.67 35.63
N ASP A 166 5.73 -14.60 35.48
CA ASP A 166 5.22 -15.01 34.16
C ASP A 166 4.54 -13.84 33.44
N ARG A 167 3.80 -13.00 34.18
CA ARG A 167 3.20 -11.77 33.64
C ARG A 167 4.28 -10.78 33.19
N LYS A 168 5.31 -10.57 34.01
CA LYS A 168 6.42 -9.66 33.69
C LYS A 168 7.24 -10.15 32.50
N GLN A 169 7.48 -11.45 32.39
CA GLN A 169 8.16 -12.06 31.25
C GLN A 169 7.33 -11.91 29.97
N ALA A 170 6.02 -12.14 30.03
CA ALA A 170 5.12 -11.93 28.89
C ALA A 170 5.09 -10.46 28.44
N GLU A 171 4.95 -9.51 29.37
CA GLU A 171 4.98 -8.07 29.08
C GLU A 171 6.31 -7.63 28.46
N ASN A 172 7.44 -8.10 29.02
CA ASN A 172 8.77 -7.76 28.51
C ASN A 172 9.04 -8.39 27.14
N LYS A 173 8.61 -9.64 26.93
CA LYS A 173 8.70 -10.30 25.63
C LYS A 173 7.88 -9.53 24.60
N LEU A 174 6.62 -9.20 24.89
CA LEU A 174 5.78 -8.42 23.97
C LEU A 174 6.42 -7.07 23.62
N ARG A 175 6.96 -6.35 24.61
CA ARG A 175 7.69 -5.10 24.38
C ARG A 175 8.94 -5.28 23.52
N ARG A 176 9.66 -6.38 23.72
CA ARG A 176 10.85 -6.71 22.92
C ARG A 176 10.46 -7.05 21.48
N ASP A 177 9.49 -7.93 21.31
CA ASP A 177 8.97 -8.35 19.99
C ASP A 177 8.41 -7.14 19.23
N GLU A 178 7.68 -6.22 19.89
CA GLU A 178 7.20 -4.98 19.27
C GLU A 178 8.35 -4.07 18.80
N ARG A 179 9.40 -3.91 19.63
CA ARG A 179 10.58 -3.12 19.26
C ARG A 179 11.35 -3.75 18.11
N GLU A 180 11.53 -5.06 18.13
CA GLU A 180 12.22 -5.81 17.09
C GLU A 180 11.48 -5.72 15.76
N LEU A 181 10.16 -5.93 15.75
CA LEU A 181 9.34 -5.76 14.55
C LEU A 181 9.39 -4.33 14.00
N ARG A 182 9.38 -3.31 14.87
CA ARG A 182 9.52 -1.91 14.44
C ARG A 182 10.87 -1.67 13.77
N GLN A 183 11.95 -2.15 14.38
CA GLN A 183 13.29 -2.04 13.79
C GLN A 183 13.40 -2.76 12.44
N LEU A 184 12.84 -3.96 12.32
CA LEU A 184 12.83 -4.69 11.05
C LEU A 184 12.14 -3.91 9.94
N ILE A 185 11.01 -3.26 10.23
CA ILE A 185 10.29 -2.41 9.27
C ILE A 185 11.11 -1.19 8.85
N ASP A 186 11.88 -0.61 9.77
CA ASP A 186 12.74 0.55 9.51
C ASP A 186 13.97 0.21 8.64
N PHE A 187 14.44 -1.05 8.66
CA PHE A 187 15.53 -1.52 7.81
C PHE A 187 15.08 -1.97 6.40
N LEU A 188 13.77 -2.10 6.15
CA LEU A 188 13.29 -2.50 4.83
C LEU A 188 13.65 -1.41 3.81
N PRO A 189 14.29 -1.74 2.67
CA PRO A 189 14.58 -0.77 1.60
C PRO A 189 13.32 -0.35 0.82
N GLN A 190 12.14 -0.51 1.42
CA GLN A 190 10.85 -0.18 0.85
C GLN A 190 10.15 0.81 1.79
N HIS A 191 9.47 1.80 1.23
CA HIS A 191 8.71 2.74 2.03
C HIS A 191 7.45 2.09 2.56
N VAL A 192 7.21 2.18 3.86
CA VAL A 192 6.04 1.61 4.53
C VAL A 192 5.30 2.71 5.29
N LEU A 193 3.98 2.72 5.15
CA LEU A 193 3.07 3.65 5.81
C LEU A 193 1.93 2.86 6.46
N VAL A 194 1.57 3.27 7.67
CA VAL A 194 0.36 2.80 8.37
C VAL A 194 -0.63 3.96 8.40
N LEU A 195 -1.86 3.68 7.97
CA LEU A 195 -2.95 4.65 7.92
C LEU A 195 -4.12 4.15 8.78
N ASP A 196 -4.93 5.09 9.26
CA ASP A 196 -6.21 4.78 9.90
C ASP A 196 -7.25 4.31 8.87
N ARG A 197 -8.46 3.95 9.34
CA ARG A 197 -9.57 3.50 8.51
C ARG A 197 -9.95 4.50 7.40
N GLN A 198 -9.73 5.80 7.63
CA GLN A 198 -10.05 6.89 6.69
C GLN A 198 -8.87 7.24 5.77
N GLY A 199 -7.72 6.57 5.91
CA GLY A 199 -6.54 6.79 5.07
C GLY A 199 -5.58 7.88 5.58
N LYS A 200 -5.79 8.40 6.79
CA LYS A 200 -4.89 9.37 7.43
C LYS A 200 -3.66 8.66 7.99
N LEU A 201 -2.51 9.31 7.84
CA LEU A 201 -1.23 8.78 8.33
C LEU A 201 -1.18 8.61 9.84
N LEU A 202 -0.82 7.40 10.28
CA LEU A 202 -0.52 7.07 11.67
C LEU A 202 0.98 6.88 11.90
N GLN A 203 1.64 6.11 11.02
CA GLN A 203 3.07 5.81 11.11
C GLN A 203 3.70 5.70 9.73
N ALA A 204 5.01 5.86 9.68
CA ALA A 204 5.84 5.62 8.52
C ALA A 204 7.19 5.07 8.98
N ASN A 205 7.79 4.20 8.16
CA ASN A 205 9.12 3.68 8.46
C ASN A 205 10.21 4.72 8.18
N GLN A 206 11.40 4.47 8.73
CA GLN A 206 12.54 5.38 8.59
C GLN A 206 12.90 5.66 7.13
N THR A 207 12.82 4.66 6.23
CA THR A 207 13.09 4.83 4.80
C THR A 207 12.19 5.87 4.12
N MET A 208 10.90 5.94 4.49
CA MET A 208 9.99 6.99 4.00
C MET A 208 10.36 8.37 4.55
N LEU A 209 10.66 8.45 5.84
CA LEU A 209 11.05 9.70 6.49
C LEU A 209 12.36 10.25 5.90
N ASP A 210 13.35 9.40 5.66
CA ASP A 210 14.65 9.75 5.09
C ASP A 210 14.54 10.23 3.65
N TYR A 211 13.64 9.63 2.86
CA TYR A 211 13.35 10.04 1.50
C TYR A 211 12.66 11.41 1.46
N LYS A 212 11.72 11.65 2.38
CA LYS A 212 11.00 12.92 2.48
C LYS A 212 11.78 14.03 3.17
N GLY A 213 12.73 13.68 4.04
CA GLY A 213 13.44 14.65 4.87
C GLY A 213 12.56 15.28 5.98
N PHE A 214 11.52 14.55 6.42
CA PHE A 214 10.59 15.02 7.45
C PHE A 214 10.59 14.08 8.65
N THR A 215 10.29 14.63 9.82
CA THR A 215 9.85 13.86 10.98
C THR A 215 8.44 13.31 10.73
N LEU A 216 8.06 12.27 11.50
CA LEU A 216 6.71 11.72 11.42
C LEU A 216 5.63 12.78 11.71
N GLU A 217 5.88 13.69 12.65
CA GLU A 217 4.92 14.74 13.03
C GLU A 217 4.76 15.80 11.92
N GLU A 218 5.85 16.22 11.28
CA GLU A 218 5.79 17.09 10.08
C GLU A 218 5.08 16.40 8.91
N MET A 219 5.23 15.08 8.78
CA MET A 219 4.54 14.31 7.75
C MET A 219 3.04 14.14 8.04
N LYS A 220 2.63 14.17 9.31
CA LYS A 220 1.21 14.18 9.74
C LYS A 220 0.57 15.58 9.67
N GLY A 221 1.39 16.63 9.72
CA GLY A 221 0.94 18.02 9.71
C GLY A 221 0.09 18.40 8.49
N GLY A 222 -0.91 19.27 8.69
CA GLY A 222 -1.79 19.79 7.62
C GLY A 222 -2.86 18.82 7.11
N GLY A 223 -2.87 17.56 7.57
CA GLY A 223 -3.83 16.55 7.14
C GLY A 223 -3.52 15.96 5.75
N ASP A 224 -4.29 14.96 5.34
CA ASP A 224 -3.99 14.15 4.15
C ASP A 224 -3.98 14.98 2.85
N GLN A 225 -4.92 15.90 2.72
CA GLN A 225 -5.08 16.69 1.50
C GLN A 225 -3.95 17.72 1.32
N GLN A 226 -3.50 18.37 2.39
CA GLN A 226 -2.37 19.29 2.33
C GLN A 226 -1.06 18.54 2.07
N ARG A 227 -0.89 17.38 2.71
CA ARG A 227 0.23 16.47 2.44
C ARG A 227 0.27 16.05 0.97
N MET A 228 -0.86 15.61 0.41
CA MET A 228 -0.92 15.21 -1.00
C MET A 228 -0.54 16.37 -1.93
N LYS A 229 -1.09 17.57 -1.71
CA LYS A 229 -0.73 18.77 -2.51
C LYS A 229 0.75 19.13 -2.43
N ARG A 230 1.40 18.89 -1.28
CA ARG A 230 2.84 19.13 -1.08
C ARG A 230 3.70 18.05 -1.74
N ASP A 231 3.32 16.79 -1.59
CA ASP A 231 4.21 15.65 -1.82
C ASP A 231 4.00 14.96 -3.18
N VAL A 232 2.85 15.13 -3.81
CA VAL A 232 2.47 14.47 -5.07
C VAL A 232 2.59 15.47 -6.22
N HIS A 233 3.07 15.03 -7.37
CA HIS A 233 3.16 15.88 -8.55
C HIS A 233 1.80 16.47 -8.95
N PRO A 234 1.71 17.75 -9.34
CA PRO A 234 0.44 18.42 -9.67
C PRO A 234 -0.47 17.65 -10.63
N ASP A 235 0.04 17.14 -11.75
CA ASP A 235 -0.79 16.39 -12.73
C ASP A 235 -1.35 15.07 -12.18
N ASP A 236 -0.76 14.52 -11.10
CA ASP A 236 -1.22 13.27 -10.51
C ASP A 236 -2.27 13.50 -9.42
N LEU A 237 -2.46 14.75 -8.94
CA LEU A 237 -3.26 15.04 -7.74
C LEU A 237 -4.71 14.60 -7.85
N GLU A 238 -5.40 15.01 -8.91
CA GLU A 238 -6.83 14.74 -9.07
C GLU A 238 -7.10 13.25 -9.21
N ARG A 239 -6.31 12.58 -10.06
CA ARG A 239 -6.38 11.14 -10.27
C ARG A 239 -6.13 10.38 -8.96
N VAL A 240 -5.05 10.70 -8.24
CA VAL A 240 -4.70 10.02 -6.99
C VAL A 240 -5.73 10.26 -5.88
N GLN A 241 -6.33 11.45 -5.81
CA GLN A 241 -7.43 11.73 -4.88
C GLN A 241 -8.64 10.85 -5.16
N SER A 242 -9.04 10.74 -6.43
CA SER A 242 -10.15 9.89 -6.86
C SER A 242 -9.88 8.41 -6.58
N GLU A 243 -8.71 7.90 -6.98
CA GLU A 243 -8.29 6.52 -6.73
C GLU A 243 -8.27 6.17 -5.23
N ARG A 244 -7.71 7.04 -4.38
CA ARG A 244 -7.68 6.83 -2.92
C ARG A 244 -9.08 6.84 -2.32
N SER A 245 -9.91 7.82 -2.68
CA SER A 245 -11.27 7.92 -2.17
C SER A 245 -12.08 6.67 -2.52
N ALA A 246 -12.04 6.24 -3.78
CA ALA A 246 -12.70 5.03 -4.23
C ALA A 246 -12.15 3.76 -3.55
N GLY A 247 -10.82 3.64 -3.44
CA GLY A 247 -10.16 2.49 -2.83
C GLY A 247 -10.50 2.32 -1.35
N PHE A 248 -10.41 3.39 -0.56
CA PHE A 248 -10.75 3.35 0.87
C PHE A 248 -12.24 3.11 1.12
N SER A 249 -13.11 3.66 0.26
CA SER A 249 -14.56 3.45 0.39
C SER A 249 -14.99 2.02 0.09
N ARG A 250 -14.29 1.34 -0.84
CA ARG A 250 -14.55 -0.06 -1.17
C ARG A 250 -14.02 -1.04 -0.13
N GLY A 251 -12.99 -0.66 0.63
CA GLY A 251 -12.40 -1.52 1.65
C GLY A 251 -11.48 -2.65 1.14
N VAL A 252 -11.29 -2.74 -0.18
CA VAL A 252 -10.48 -3.77 -0.84
C VAL A 252 -9.07 -3.26 -1.16
N PRO A 253 -8.06 -4.16 -1.25
CA PRO A 253 -6.73 -3.77 -1.69
C PRO A 253 -6.75 -3.08 -3.07
N PHE A 254 -5.94 -2.05 -3.22
CA PHE A 254 -5.82 -1.30 -4.48
C PHE A 254 -4.39 -0.77 -4.67
N GLU A 255 -4.09 -0.43 -5.91
CA GLU A 255 -2.79 0.11 -6.31
C GLU A 255 -2.95 1.52 -6.88
N SER A 256 -1.90 2.34 -6.78
CA SER A 256 -1.86 3.68 -7.35
C SER A 256 -0.42 4.06 -7.69
N GLU A 257 -0.17 4.42 -8.93
CA GLU A 257 1.11 4.97 -9.35
C GLU A 257 1.07 6.49 -9.25
N LYS A 258 2.09 7.10 -8.64
CA LYS A 258 2.19 8.55 -8.53
C LYS A 258 3.62 9.02 -8.37
N ARG A 259 3.90 10.22 -8.86
CA ARG A 259 5.18 10.89 -8.64
C ARG A 259 5.20 11.53 -7.26
N LEU A 260 6.23 11.21 -6.49
CA LEU A 260 6.48 11.81 -5.19
C LEU A 260 7.70 12.73 -5.23
N LEU A 261 7.59 13.86 -4.54
CA LEU A 261 8.70 14.77 -4.30
C LEU A 261 9.63 14.21 -3.21
N GLY A 262 10.92 14.08 -3.49
CA GLY A 262 11.95 13.77 -2.51
C GLY A 262 12.49 15.02 -1.81
N LYS A 263 13.26 14.84 -0.74
CA LYS A 263 13.96 15.95 -0.04
C LYS A 263 14.97 16.70 -0.92
N ASP A 264 15.42 16.06 -1.99
CA ASP A 264 16.30 16.60 -3.02
C ASP A 264 15.56 17.50 -4.03
N GLY A 265 14.24 17.64 -3.88
CA GLY A 265 13.40 18.44 -4.78
C GLY A 265 13.04 17.74 -6.09
N GLN A 266 13.40 16.46 -6.26
CA GLN A 266 13.10 15.71 -7.49
C GLN A 266 11.84 14.86 -7.34
N PHE A 267 11.08 14.78 -8.43
CA PHE A 267 9.95 13.86 -8.53
C PHE A 267 10.42 12.50 -9.04
N ARG A 268 10.06 11.43 -8.33
CA ARG A 268 10.28 10.05 -8.75
C ARG A 268 8.97 9.27 -8.76
N TRP A 269 8.82 8.33 -9.68
CA TRP A 269 7.63 7.47 -9.73
C TRP A 269 7.62 6.41 -8.63
N PHE A 270 6.49 6.29 -7.93
CA PHE A 270 6.25 5.25 -6.96
C PHE A 270 4.96 4.48 -7.25
N LEU A 271 5.04 3.16 -7.09
CA LEU A 271 3.88 2.28 -7.03
C LEU A 271 3.47 2.08 -5.57
N PHE A 272 2.30 2.61 -5.22
CA PHE A 272 1.67 2.39 -3.93
C PHE A 272 0.75 1.18 -3.99
N ARG A 273 0.86 0.29 -3.01
CA ARG A 273 -0.08 -0.82 -2.80
C ARG A 273 -0.69 -0.69 -1.42
N TYR A 274 -2.01 -0.57 -1.37
CA TYR A 274 -2.77 -0.44 -0.13
C TYR A 274 -3.44 -1.77 0.21
N LYS A 275 -3.25 -2.23 1.45
CA LYS A 275 -3.91 -3.42 2.00
C LYS A 275 -4.61 -3.05 3.30
N SER A 276 -5.84 -3.50 3.48
CA SER A 276 -6.60 -3.31 4.71
C SER A 276 -6.32 -4.44 5.69
N ILE A 277 -6.29 -4.10 6.98
CA ILE A 277 -6.43 -5.05 8.08
C ILE A 277 -7.85 -4.92 8.60
N VAL A 278 -8.55 -6.05 8.64
CA VAL A 278 -9.92 -6.15 9.14
C VAL A 278 -9.92 -6.81 10.52
N SER A 279 -10.88 -6.44 11.36
CA SER A 279 -11.16 -7.14 12.61
C SER A 279 -11.88 -8.46 12.35
N ASP A 280 -12.05 -9.26 13.40
CA ASP A 280 -12.84 -10.49 13.34
C ASP A 280 -14.31 -10.23 12.96
N ASP A 281 -14.81 -9.03 13.26
CA ASP A 281 -16.17 -8.56 12.90
C ASP A 281 -16.27 -8.06 11.43
N GLY A 282 -15.18 -8.11 10.66
CA GLY A 282 -15.13 -7.67 9.26
C GLY A 282 -14.96 -6.16 9.06
N GLU A 283 -14.77 -5.40 10.14
CA GLU A 283 -14.57 -3.95 10.08
C GLU A 283 -13.11 -3.60 9.81
N ILE A 284 -12.86 -2.59 8.97
CA ILE A 284 -11.49 -2.15 8.68
C ILE A 284 -10.90 -1.46 9.92
N VAL A 285 -9.82 -2.03 10.44
CA VAL A 285 -9.08 -1.50 11.59
C VAL A 285 -8.04 -0.48 11.11
N ARG A 286 -7.23 -0.83 10.10
CA ARG A 286 -6.12 -0.02 9.57
C ARG A 286 -5.85 -0.32 8.10
N TRP A 287 -5.12 0.58 7.45
CA TRP A 287 -4.53 0.33 6.14
C TRP A 287 -3.00 0.33 6.22
N PHE A 288 -2.38 -0.60 5.50
CA PHE A 288 -0.94 -0.65 5.24
C PHE A 288 -0.69 -0.25 3.79
N ALA A 289 0.23 0.68 3.56
CA ALA A 289 0.65 1.07 2.23
C ALA A 289 2.16 0.86 2.07
N THR A 290 2.56 0.16 1.01
CA THR A 290 3.95 0.07 0.58
C THR A 290 4.15 0.95 -0.65
N ALA A 291 5.22 1.75 -0.69
CA ALA A 291 5.61 2.48 -1.90
C ALA A 291 6.93 1.92 -2.44
N THR A 292 6.89 1.45 -3.68
CA THR A 292 8.06 0.92 -4.40
C THR A 292 8.49 1.94 -5.43
N ASP A 293 9.75 2.35 -5.43
CA ASP A 293 10.31 3.18 -6.49
C ASP A 293 10.26 2.39 -7.82
N ILE A 294 9.60 2.97 -8.82
CA ILE A 294 9.42 2.39 -10.16
C ILE A 294 9.94 3.36 -11.24
N ASP A 295 10.74 4.35 -10.84
CA ASP A 295 11.19 5.44 -11.70
C ASP A 295 12.08 4.94 -12.83
N ASP A 296 12.98 4.00 -12.54
CA ASP A 296 13.82 3.36 -13.55
C ASP A 296 13.01 2.50 -14.53
N ARG A 297 11.96 1.82 -14.04
CA ARG A 297 11.01 1.09 -14.89
C ARG A 297 10.28 2.06 -15.83
N LYS A 298 9.75 3.17 -15.31
CA LYS A 298 9.03 4.19 -16.10
C LYS A 298 9.94 4.84 -17.15
N ARG A 299 11.17 5.21 -16.77
CA ARG A 299 12.17 5.71 -17.73
C ARG A 299 12.49 4.70 -18.83
N GLY A 300 12.57 3.41 -18.49
CA GLY A 300 12.77 2.35 -19.48
C GLY A 300 11.60 2.21 -20.44
N GLU A 301 10.36 2.20 -19.93
CA GLU A 301 9.13 2.16 -20.72
C GLU A 301 9.03 3.35 -21.68
N ASP A 302 9.32 4.57 -21.21
CA ASP A 302 9.28 5.79 -22.04
C ASP A 302 10.36 5.77 -23.13
N ARG A 303 11.58 5.31 -22.83
CA ARG A 303 12.64 5.14 -23.84
C ARG A 303 12.20 4.18 -24.94
N MET A 304 11.72 2.99 -24.57
CA MET A 304 11.24 2.01 -25.54
C MET A 304 10.06 2.54 -26.36
N ARG A 305 9.13 3.26 -25.73
CA ARG A 305 7.99 3.87 -26.42
C ARG A 305 8.44 4.92 -27.44
N ASN A 306 9.36 5.80 -27.05
CA ASN A 306 9.88 6.84 -27.94
C ASN A 306 10.69 6.26 -29.09
N GLU A 307 11.52 5.25 -28.84
CA GLU A 307 12.24 4.51 -29.88
C GLU A 307 11.26 3.83 -30.85
N ALA A 308 10.20 3.20 -30.33
CA ALA A 308 9.17 2.57 -31.16
C ALA A 308 8.41 3.59 -32.03
N VAL A 309 8.13 4.80 -31.51
CA VAL A 309 7.51 5.89 -32.28
C VAL A 309 8.47 6.38 -33.37
N ALA A 310 9.73 6.67 -33.03
CA ALA A 310 10.74 7.12 -33.99
C ALA A 310 10.94 6.10 -35.14
N LEU A 311 11.04 4.81 -34.81
CA LEU A 311 11.15 3.74 -35.80
C LEU A 311 9.91 3.64 -36.69
N ARG A 312 8.70 3.84 -36.14
CA ARG A 312 7.47 3.87 -36.94
C ARG A 312 7.44 5.05 -37.90
N GLU A 313 7.87 6.23 -37.46
CA GLU A 313 7.96 7.43 -38.32
C GLU A 313 8.96 7.22 -39.45
N ASP A 314 10.12 6.62 -39.19
CA ASP A 314 11.13 6.30 -40.21
C ASP A 314 10.62 5.25 -41.22
N ILE A 315 9.88 4.24 -40.76
CA ILE A 315 9.23 3.27 -41.65
C ILE A 315 8.21 3.97 -42.53
N VAL A 316 7.30 4.77 -41.97
CA VAL A 316 6.30 5.50 -42.76
C VAL A 316 6.96 6.43 -43.79
N ARG A 317 8.04 7.11 -43.41
CA ARG A 317 8.77 8.00 -44.33
C ARG A 317 9.45 7.24 -45.48
N SER A 318 9.91 6.01 -45.24
CA SER A 318 10.62 5.18 -46.21
C SER A 318 9.71 4.25 -47.05
N SER A 319 8.49 3.95 -46.60
CA SER A 319 7.58 2.97 -47.23
C SER A 319 6.34 3.55 -47.93
N MET A 320 6.09 4.85 -47.91
CA MET A 320 4.92 5.45 -48.58
C MET A 320 5.14 5.74 -50.08
N PHE A 321 5.11 4.66 -50.87
CA PHE A 321 4.67 4.69 -52.26
C PHE A 321 3.48 3.75 -52.34
N GLU A 322 2.25 4.27 -52.26
CA GLU A 322 1.01 3.47 -52.09
C GLU A 322 0.85 2.35 -53.14
N GLU A 323 1.44 2.51 -54.33
CA GLU A 323 1.42 1.51 -55.42
C GLU A 323 2.75 0.75 -55.59
N ILE A 324 3.86 1.14 -54.92
CA ILE A 324 5.19 0.52 -55.11
C ILE A 324 5.59 -0.27 -53.86
N VAL A 325 5.48 -1.59 -53.94
CA VAL A 325 5.89 -2.50 -52.86
C VAL A 325 7.30 -3.03 -53.13
N GLY A 326 8.23 -2.78 -52.21
CA GLY A 326 9.56 -3.37 -52.24
C GLY A 326 10.52 -2.74 -51.24
N THR A 327 11.57 -3.48 -50.86
CA THR A 327 12.54 -3.04 -49.84
C THR A 327 14.00 -3.15 -50.31
N SER A 328 14.24 -3.43 -51.60
CA SER A 328 15.58 -3.59 -52.16
C SER A 328 16.38 -2.28 -52.11
N LYS A 329 17.71 -2.39 -52.04
CA LYS A 329 18.62 -1.23 -52.00
C LYS A 329 18.42 -0.31 -53.21
N ALA A 330 18.35 -0.89 -54.41
CA ALA A 330 18.13 -0.14 -55.65
C ALA A 330 16.79 0.62 -55.64
N LEU A 331 15.72 0.01 -55.12
CA LEU A 331 14.45 0.70 -55.00
C LEU A 331 14.55 1.87 -54.03
N ARG A 332 15.13 1.69 -52.84
CA ARG A 332 15.31 2.78 -51.86
C ARG A 332 16.09 3.97 -52.44
N GLU A 333 17.11 3.70 -53.25
CA GLU A 333 17.88 4.75 -53.94
C GLU A 333 17.00 5.54 -54.92
N ILE A 334 16.19 4.86 -55.72
CA ILE A 334 15.22 5.50 -56.64
C ILE A 334 14.19 6.32 -55.85
N LEU A 335 13.63 5.78 -54.77
CA LEU A 335 12.65 6.47 -53.93
C LEU A 335 13.23 7.75 -53.27
N ALA A 336 14.52 7.70 -52.90
CA ALA A 336 15.26 8.86 -52.40
C ALA A 336 15.46 9.92 -53.50
N GLN A 337 15.71 9.52 -54.75
CA GLN A 337 15.78 10.45 -55.89
C GLN A 337 14.42 11.10 -56.18
N ILE A 338 13.34 10.32 -56.18
CA ILE A 338 11.97 10.86 -56.35
C ILE A 338 11.69 11.94 -55.32
N SER A 339 12.05 11.71 -54.05
CA SER A 339 11.83 12.69 -52.97
C SER A 339 12.59 14.00 -53.17
N LYS A 340 13.72 13.98 -53.88
CA LYS A 340 14.51 15.18 -54.21
C LYS A 340 13.96 15.93 -55.41
N VAL A 341 13.47 15.23 -56.42
CA VAL A 341 13.04 15.82 -57.70
C VAL A 341 11.58 16.26 -57.67
N ALA A 342 10.69 15.53 -56.99
CA ALA A 342 9.25 15.80 -56.98
C ALA A 342 8.85 17.23 -56.57
N PRO A 343 9.50 17.90 -55.58
CA PRO A 343 9.16 19.28 -55.21
C PRO A 343 9.58 20.35 -56.25
N THR A 344 10.37 19.96 -57.26
CA THR A 344 10.92 20.86 -58.28
C THR A 344 10.03 20.91 -59.52
N ASP A 345 10.20 21.95 -60.33
CA ASP A 345 9.51 22.09 -61.63
C ASP A 345 10.35 21.54 -62.80
N SER A 346 11.38 20.72 -62.52
CA SER A 346 12.28 20.18 -63.54
C SER A 346 11.66 19.05 -64.35
N THR A 347 12.00 18.99 -65.64
CA THR A 347 11.67 17.85 -66.51
C THR A 347 12.43 16.61 -66.06
N VAL A 348 11.73 15.49 -65.88
CA VAL A 348 12.31 14.23 -65.38
C VAL A 348 12.36 13.19 -66.49
N LEU A 349 13.54 12.62 -66.74
CA LEU A 349 13.72 11.47 -67.62
C LEU A 349 13.75 10.18 -66.78
N ILE A 350 12.84 9.26 -67.07
CA ILE A 350 12.77 7.95 -66.39
C ILE A 350 13.28 6.88 -67.37
N GLN A 351 14.41 6.27 -67.03
CA GLN A 351 15.03 5.20 -67.83
C GLN A 351 14.78 3.83 -67.20
N GLY A 352 14.67 2.81 -68.05
CA GLY A 352 14.50 1.43 -67.62
C GLY A 352 13.95 0.55 -68.73
N GLU A 353 14.11 -0.76 -68.58
CA GLU A 353 13.61 -1.76 -69.53
C GLU A 353 12.07 -1.73 -69.62
N THR A 354 11.54 -2.36 -70.66
CA THR A 354 10.10 -2.50 -70.85
C THR A 354 9.48 -3.27 -69.68
N ARG A 355 8.30 -2.86 -69.19
CA ARG A 355 7.57 -3.47 -68.05
C ARG A 355 8.22 -3.37 -66.66
N THR A 356 9.20 -2.50 -66.44
CA THR A 356 9.80 -2.29 -65.09
C THR A 356 9.00 -1.35 -64.17
N GLY A 357 7.77 -0.98 -64.55
CA GLY A 357 6.93 -0.11 -63.71
C GLY A 357 7.31 1.38 -63.74
N LYS A 358 7.94 1.87 -64.81
CA LYS A 358 8.28 3.30 -65.00
C LYS A 358 7.11 4.25 -64.78
N GLU A 359 5.89 3.84 -65.13
CA GLU A 359 4.68 4.60 -64.89
C GLU A 359 4.41 4.81 -63.38
N LEU A 360 4.65 3.80 -62.55
CA LEU A 360 4.49 3.91 -61.09
C LEU A 360 5.47 4.94 -60.52
N ILE A 361 6.69 4.99 -61.06
CA ILE A 361 7.69 6.01 -60.70
C ILE A 361 7.22 7.40 -61.13
N ALA A 362 6.70 7.56 -62.34
CA ALA A 362 6.18 8.85 -62.81
C ALA A 362 5.00 9.34 -61.97
N ARG A 363 4.07 8.45 -61.63
CA ARG A 363 2.92 8.76 -60.78
C ARG A 363 3.35 9.11 -59.35
N ALA A 364 4.36 8.42 -58.83
CA ALA A 364 4.95 8.75 -57.54
C ALA A 364 5.60 10.13 -57.49
N ILE A 365 6.29 10.54 -58.57
CA ILE A 365 6.82 11.91 -58.71
C ILE A 365 5.67 12.92 -58.72
N HIS A 366 4.63 12.68 -59.52
CA HIS A 366 3.45 13.55 -59.60
C HIS A 366 2.78 13.75 -58.22
N ASN A 367 2.48 12.65 -57.52
CA ASN A 367 1.77 12.67 -56.23
C ASN A 367 2.55 13.39 -55.11
N ARG A 368 3.89 13.48 -55.22
CA ARG A 368 4.73 14.23 -54.27
C ARG A 368 5.13 15.63 -54.75
N SER A 369 4.67 16.03 -55.93
CA SER A 369 4.94 17.36 -56.47
C SER A 369 3.93 18.40 -55.97
N LYS A 370 4.21 19.67 -56.22
CA LYS A 370 3.25 20.77 -56.02
C LYS A 370 2.00 20.63 -56.90
N ARG A 371 2.02 19.72 -57.89
CA ARG A 371 0.97 19.50 -58.88
C ARG A 371 0.14 18.25 -58.59
N ALA A 372 0.29 17.61 -57.42
CA ALA A 372 -0.40 16.38 -57.05
C ALA A 372 -1.95 16.46 -57.16
N ASN A 373 -2.53 17.64 -56.98
CA ASN A 373 -3.97 17.88 -57.10
C ASN A 373 -4.41 18.33 -58.51
N ARG A 374 -3.52 18.24 -59.51
CA ARG A 374 -3.76 18.67 -60.90
C ARG A 374 -3.81 17.46 -61.82
N ALA A 375 -4.17 17.68 -63.08
CA ALA A 375 -4.30 16.58 -64.05
C ALA A 375 -2.97 15.85 -64.28
N PHE A 376 -3.02 14.51 -64.27
CA PHE A 376 -1.96 13.64 -64.74
C PHE A 376 -2.37 13.01 -66.08
N ILE A 377 -1.77 13.49 -67.18
CA ILE A 377 -2.10 13.04 -68.54
C ILE A 377 -1.01 12.12 -69.05
N ARG A 378 -1.37 10.86 -69.31
CA ARG A 378 -0.47 9.88 -69.92
C ARG A 378 -0.67 9.86 -71.44
N VAL A 379 0.43 9.93 -72.18
CA VAL A 379 0.47 9.81 -73.63
C VAL A 379 1.47 8.70 -73.97
N ASN A 380 0.97 7.59 -74.52
CA ASN A 380 1.84 6.58 -75.10
C ASN A 380 2.17 7.01 -76.53
N CYS A 381 3.43 7.38 -76.78
CA CYS A 381 3.86 7.92 -78.07
C CYS A 381 3.91 6.86 -79.17
N ALA A 382 4.18 5.59 -78.85
CA ALA A 382 4.19 4.53 -79.86
C ALA A 382 2.78 4.09 -80.31
N ALA A 383 1.77 4.30 -79.46
CA ALA A 383 0.38 3.92 -79.77
C ALA A 383 -0.33 4.91 -80.70
N ILE A 384 0.26 6.10 -80.96
CA ILE A 384 -0.33 7.13 -81.82
C ILE A 384 0.38 7.10 -83.18
N PRO A 385 -0.37 7.01 -84.31
CA PRO A 385 0.23 7.08 -85.63
C PRO A 385 1.11 8.32 -85.81
N PRO A 386 2.31 8.19 -86.43
CA PRO A 386 3.23 9.31 -86.62
C PRO A 386 2.63 10.53 -87.33
N SER A 387 1.62 10.32 -88.18
CA SER A 387 0.90 11.36 -88.90
C SER A 387 -0.07 12.17 -88.01
N LEU A 388 -0.50 11.62 -86.87
CA LEU A 388 -1.49 12.23 -85.97
C LEU A 388 -0.89 12.74 -84.66
N ILE A 389 0.31 12.31 -84.30
CA ILE A 389 0.93 12.58 -82.99
C ILE A 389 1.14 14.07 -82.71
N ALA A 390 1.53 14.87 -83.71
CA ALA A 390 1.67 16.31 -83.56
C ALA A 390 0.31 16.98 -83.26
N SER A 391 -0.73 16.56 -83.98
CA SER A 391 -2.10 17.06 -83.82
C SER A 391 -2.70 16.66 -82.46
N GLU A 392 -2.42 15.45 -81.96
CA GLU A 392 -2.84 15.00 -80.64
C GLU A 392 -2.10 15.75 -79.51
N LEU A 393 -0.77 15.91 -79.62
CA LEU A 393 0.03 16.55 -78.56
C LEU A 393 -0.23 18.06 -78.46
N PHE A 394 -0.22 18.76 -79.60
CA PHE A 394 -0.28 20.23 -79.65
C PHE A 394 -1.66 20.79 -80.00
N GLY A 395 -2.60 19.94 -80.43
CA GLY A 395 -3.91 20.38 -80.88
C GLY A 395 -3.89 20.96 -82.30
N HIS A 396 -5.07 21.36 -82.77
CA HIS A 396 -5.22 22.06 -84.04
C HIS A 396 -6.45 22.95 -84.06
N GLU A 397 -6.39 24.03 -84.84
CA GLU A 397 -7.53 24.89 -85.15
C GLU A 397 -8.36 24.31 -86.30
N LYS A 398 -9.63 24.71 -86.37
CA LYS A 398 -10.51 24.31 -87.47
C LYS A 398 -9.92 24.78 -88.80
N GLY A 399 -9.72 23.86 -89.75
CA GLY A 399 -9.12 24.15 -91.06
C GLY A 399 -7.59 24.08 -91.13
N ALA A 400 -6.88 23.66 -90.07
CA ALA A 400 -5.42 23.54 -90.07
C ALA A 400 -4.87 22.51 -91.08
N PHE A 401 -5.67 21.51 -91.47
CA PHE A 401 -5.36 20.52 -92.51
C PHE A 401 -6.65 19.95 -93.11
N THR A 402 -6.55 19.26 -94.25
CA THR A 402 -7.68 18.57 -94.89
C THR A 402 -8.22 17.48 -93.97
N GLY A 403 -9.40 17.73 -93.36
CA GLY A 403 -10.02 16.85 -92.36
C GLY A 403 -10.22 17.47 -90.96
N ALA A 404 -9.64 18.64 -90.68
CA ALA A 404 -9.79 19.37 -89.42
C ALA A 404 -11.15 20.11 -89.32
N LEU A 405 -12.24 19.34 -89.18
CA LEU A 405 -13.62 19.85 -89.19
C LEU A 405 -13.98 20.72 -87.96
N GLN A 406 -13.25 20.58 -86.85
CA GLN A 406 -13.46 21.29 -85.58
C GLN A 406 -12.11 21.59 -84.90
N LYS A 407 -12.09 22.56 -83.98
CA LYS A 407 -10.93 22.83 -83.11
C LYS A 407 -10.76 21.68 -82.12
N ARG A 408 -9.51 21.26 -81.88
CA ARG A 408 -9.17 20.25 -80.88
C ARG A 408 -8.00 20.72 -80.02
N LEU A 409 -8.19 20.72 -78.71
CA LEU A 409 -7.14 21.05 -77.74
C LEU A 409 -6.10 19.93 -77.69
N GLY A 410 -4.83 20.30 -77.57
CA GLY A 410 -3.72 19.35 -77.44
C GLY A 410 -3.64 18.72 -76.06
N ARG A 411 -2.92 17.60 -75.95
CA ARG A 411 -2.63 16.97 -74.64
C ARG A 411 -1.81 17.89 -73.73
N PHE A 412 -0.94 18.73 -74.29
CA PHE A 412 -0.21 19.73 -73.51
C PHE A 412 -1.12 20.76 -72.86
N GLU A 413 -2.01 21.36 -73.66
CA GLU A 413 -2.98 22.35 -73.19
C GLU A 413 -3.96 21.73 -72.19
N SER A 414 -4.35 20.47 -72.42
CA SER A 414 -5.18 19.71 -71.48
C SER A 414 -4.48 19.44 -70.14
N SER A 415 -3.15 19.45 -70.11
CA SER A 415 -2.32 19.24 -68.92
C SER A 415 -1.84 20.53 -68.27
N ASP A 416 -2.41 21.69 -68.63
CA ASP A 416 -1.96 22.99 -68.12
C ASP A 416 -1.96 23.05 -66.58
N GLY A 417 -0.84 23.49 -66.02
CA GLY A 417 -0.57 23.46 -64.57
C GLY A 417 -0.47 22.06 -63.94
N GLY A 418 -0.56 20.98 -64.71
CA GLY A 418 -0.51 19.58 -64.28
C GLY A 418 0.79 18.85 -64.68
N THR A 419 0.67 17.55 -64.97
CA THR A 419 1.78 16.70 -65.37
C THR A 419 1.41 15.93 -66.63
N ILE A 420 2.29 15.94 -67.63
CA ILE A 420 2.20 15.11 -68.83
C ILE A 420 3.31 14.06 -68.80
N LEU A 421 2.93 12.78 -68.91
CA LEU A 421 3.85 11.66 -69.05
C LEU A 421 3.90 11.23 -70.52
N LEU A 422 5.06 11.35 -71.13
CA LEU A 422 5.34 10.88 -72.49
C LEU A 422 6.00 9.51 -72.39
N ASP A 423 5.20 8.46 -72.51
CA ASP A 423 5.72 7.10 -72.50
C ASP A 423 6.25 6.74 -73.88
N GLU A 424 7.37 6.01 -73.92
CA GLU A 424 8.07 5.64 -75.15
C GLU A 424 8.45 6.86 -76.02
N VAL A 425 8.89 7.95 -75.37
CA VAL A 425 9.29 9.23 -76.01
C VAL A 425 10.34 9.07 -77.13
N GLY A 426 11.11 7.98 -77.14
CA GLY A 426 12.07 7.64 -78.19
C GLY A 426 11.43 7.33 -79.55
N GLU A 427 10.15 6.95 -79.58
CA GLU A 427 9.38 6.65 -80.79
C GLU A 427 8.77 7.91 -81.44
N LEU A 428 8.99 9.10 -80.86
CA LEU A 428 8.49 10.34 -81.41
C LEU A 428 9.19 10.69 -82.74
N PRO A 429 8.43 11.11 -83.78
CA PRO A 429 9.02 11.65 -85.00
C PRO A 429 9.92 12.86 -84.71
N ARG A 430 11.05 12.98 -85.42
CA ARG A 430 12.01 14.08 -85.24
C ARG A 430 11.38 15.47 -85.32
N ALA A 431 10.34 15.65 -86.14
CA ALA A 431 9.60 16.90 -86.26
C ALA A 431 8.92 17.32 -84.95
N CYS A 432 8.46 16.37 -84.12
CA CYS A 432 7.84 16.65 -82.83
C CYS A 432 8.87 17.04 -81.77
N LEU A 433 10.09 16.46 -81.80
CA LEU A 433 11.17 16.76 -80.86
C LEU A 433 11.56 18.24 -80.85
N TYR A 434 11.51 18.92 -82.00
CA TYR A 434 11.74 20.37 -82.08
C TYR A 434 10.65 21.21 -81.38
N GLY A 435 9.42 20.70 -81.30
CA GLY A 435 8.32 21.33 -80.56
C GLY A 435 8.54 21.30 -79.05
N PHE A 436 9.15 20.23 -78.52
CA PHE A 436 9.46 20.10 -77.09
C PHE A 436 10.53 21.09 -76.61
N ALA A 437 11.54 21.39 -77.44
CA ALA A 437 12.60 22.34 -77.11
C ALA A 437 12.11 23.80 -76.95
N ARG A 438 10.86 24.09 -77.30
CA ARG A 438 10.20 25.40 -77.07
C ARG A 438 9.31 25.43 -75.83
N LEU A 439 9.05 24.28 -75.21
CA LEU A 439 8.13 24.11 -74.06
C LEU A 439 8.86 23.78 -72.75
N ILE A 440 10.11 23.34 -72.84
CA ILE A 440 11.06 23.18 -71.72
C ILE A 440 11.85 24.49 -71.61
#